data_AF-A0A6B0ZHX8-F1
#
_entry.id   AF-A0A6B0ZHX8-F1
#
_cell.length_a   1.000
_cell.length_b   1.000
_cell.length_c   1.000
_cell.angle_alpha   90.00
_cell.angle_beta   90.00
_cell.angle_gamma   90.00
#
_symmetry.space_group_name_H-M   'P 1'
#
loop_
_entity.id
_entity.type
_entity.pdbx_description
1 polymer ?
#
loop_
_entity_poly.entity_id
_entity_poly.type
_entity_poly.pdbx_seq_one_letter_code
_entity_poly.pdbx_strand_id
1 'polypeptide(L)'
;MTPPTRTAAVALSVEALLHQWARQEAAPAGAAVVADTEIAARRRGGIEWRTPDAVAVSVLARPETLDPSAVDVGWAAACLAAARALDACRDGRRSCLWPDLIACEPDDDLEVAVNSVCTLGPGRVGLAALTVRVGPLAESEERTLVTDRLLMHLREAAAELNNPASILDAYRDRCSTLGRAVELRMLPHGSMRGVAADIDDAGQLVLASPTGLRERIAVASVNAVRLLPGQ
;
A
#
# COMPACT_ATOMS: atom_id res chain seq x y z
N MET A 1 11.30 0.71 22.78
CA MET A 1 11.32 2.17 22.57
C MET A 1 10.50 2.47 21.33
N THR A 2 9.50 3.34 21.41
CA THR A 2 8.67 3.69 20.25
C THR A 2 9.53 4.40 19.19
N PRO A 3 9.49 3.99 17.91
CA PRO A 3 10.22 4.68 16.85
C PRO A 3 9.81 6.16 16.75
N PRO A 4 10.70 7.05 16.29
CA PRO A 4 10.41 8.47 16.21
C PRO A 4 9.37 8.78 15.10
N THR A 5 8.54 9.79 15.34
CA THR A 5 7.57 10.33 14.36
C THR A 5 7.85 11.81 14.13
N ARG A 6 7.89 12.26 12.88
CA ARG A 6 7.87 13.68 12.50
C ARG A 6 6.47 14.03 11.99
N THR A 7 5.83 15.02 12.60
CA THR A 7 4.51 15.50 12.17
C THR A 7 4.65 16.90 11.60
N ALA A 8 3.95 17.18 10.51
CA ALA A 8 3.87 18.51 9.90
C ALA A 8 2.42 18.84 9.52
N ALA A 9 1.96 20.05 9.81
CA ALA A 9 0.64 20.48 9.34
C ALA A 9 0.55 20.48 7.80
N VAL A 10 1.63 20.89 7.13
CA VAL A 10 1.74 20.89 5.67
C VAL A 10 3.10 20.35 5.24
N ALA A 11 3.11 19.43 4.27
CA ALA A 11 4.30 18.85 3.68
C ALA A 11 4.26 18.90 2.14
N LEU A 12 5.41 18.86 1.47
CA LEU A 12 5.43 18.64 0.02
C LEU A 12 4.95 17.21 -0.30
N SER A 13 5.60 16.23 0.33
CA SER A 13 5.12 14.85 0.41
C SER A 13 5.73 14.12 1.61
N VAL A 14 4.93 13.33 2.33
CA VAL A 14 5.42 12.51 3.46
C VAL A 14 6.42 11.44 3.01
N GLU A 15 6.22 10.87 1.83
CA GLU A 15 7.08 9.85 1.24
C GLU A 15 8.47 10.41 0.91
N ALA A 16 8.51 11.59 0.30
CA ALA A 16 9.76 12.27 -0.02
C ALA A 16 10.53 12.70 1.24
N LEU A 17 9.84 13.24 2.24
CA LEU A 17 10.44 13.61 3.52
C LEU A 17 11.00 12.40 4.27
N LEU A 18 10.27 11.28 4.28
CA LEU A 18 10.73 10.05 4.91
C LEU A 18 11.95 9.49 4.18
N HIS A 19 11.94 9.44 2.84
CA HIS A 19 13.08 9.00 2.05
C HIS A 19 14.33 9.88 2.28
N GLN A 20 14.14 11.20 2.33
CA GLN A 20 15.22 12.13 2.66
C GLN A 20 15.80 11.84 4.05
N TRP A 21 14.93 11.73 5.06
CA TRP A 21 15.35 11.45 6.43
C TRP A 21 16.08 10.11 6.55
N ALA A 22 15.58 9.06 5.87
CA ALA A 22 16.19 7.74 5.83
C ALA A 22 17.60 7.74 5.24
N ARG A 23 17.85 8.56 4.21
CA ARG A 23 19.13 8.61 3.47
C ARG A 23 20.13 9.59 4.06
N GLN A 24 19.69 10.75 4.55
CA GLN A 24 20.57 11.83 4.98
C GLN A 24 20.89 11.79 6.48
N GLU A 25 19.94 11.34 7.31
CA GLU A 25 20.10 11.32 8.77
C GLU A 25 19.95 9.92 9.36
N ALA A 26 19.96 8.89 8.49
CA ALA A 26 19.90 7.48 8.88
C ALA A 26 18.71 7.13 9.80
N ALA A 27 17.51 7.63 9.47
CA ALA A 27 16.30 7.34 10.24
C ALA A 27 16.15 5.82 10.55
N PRO A 28 15.80 5.44 11.79
CA PRO A 28 15.73 4.04 12.19
C PRO A 28 14.49 3.33 11.61
N ALA A 29 14.47 2.00 11.66
CA ALA A 29 13.28 1.22 11.31
C ALA A 29 12.06 1.66 12.16
N GLY A 30 10.89 1.75 11.53
CA GLY A 30 9.65 2.23 12.12
C GLY A 30 9.55 3.76 12.26
N ALA A 31 10.59 4.51 11.87
CA ALA A 31 10.50 5.97 11.79
C ALA A 31 9.35 6.36 10.85
N ALA A 32 8.62 7.41 11.22
CA ALA A 32 7.40 7.80 10.51
C ALA A 32 7.36 9.30 10.22
N VAL A 33 6.72 9.66 9.11
CA VAL A 33 6.32 11.03 8.79
C VAL A 33 4.80 11.07 8.65
N VAL A 34 4.17 12.03 9.34
CA VAL A 34 2.74 12.31 9.28
C VAL A 34 2.52 13.73 8.77
N ALA A 35 1.54 13.91 7.87
CA ALA A 35 1.09 15.24 7.49
C ALA A 35 -0.42 15.34 7.35
N ASP A 36 -0.98 16.47 7.79
CA ASP A 36 -2.40 16.79 7.65
C ASP A 36 -2.73 17.28 6.24
N THR A 37 -1.74 17.81 5.52
CA THR A 37 -1.89 18.24 4.14
C THR A 37 -0.61 18.02 3.35
N GLU A 38 -0.73 17.47 2.15
CA GLU A 38 0.36 17.34 1.19
C GLU A 38 0.10 18.24 -0.04
N ILE A 39 1.10 19.03 -0.43
CA ILE A 39 1.00 19.94 -1.60
C ILE A 39 1.14 19.17 -2.92
N ALA A 40 1.89 18.07 -2.93
CA ALA A 40 2.21 17.29 -4.13
C ALA A 40 2.00 15.78 -3.93
N ALA A 41 0.94 15.39 -3.21
CA ALA A 41 0.61 14.00 -2.98
C ALA A 41 0.33 13.24 -4.29
N ARG A 42 0.87 12.02 -4.39
CA ARG A 42 0.70 11.15 -5.56
C ARG A 42 0.25 9.75 -5.14
N ARG A 43 -0.62 9.16 -5.95
CA ARG A 43 -0.94 7.72 -5.96
C ARG A 43 0.04 6.98 -6.89
N ARG A 44 -0.10 5.66 -6.96
CA ARG A 44 0.61 4.82 -7.93
C ARG A 44 0.49 5.37 -9.36
N GLY A 45 1.57 5.25 -10.13
CA GLY A 45 1.64 5.79 -11.49
C GLY A 45 1.81 7.32 -11.56
N GLY A 46 2.02 8.00 -10.42
CA GLY A 46 2.23 9.44 -10.39
C GLY A 46 0.94 10.25 -10.54
N ILE A 47 -0.22 9.60 -10.40
CA ILE A 47 -1.54 10.24 -10.43
C ILE A 47 -1.67 11.15 -9.20
N GLU A 48 -2.16 12.36 -9.38
CA GLU A 48 -2.35 13.31 -8.28
C GLU A 48 -3.41 12.80 -7.28
N TRP A 49 -3.10 12.90 -5.99
CA TRP A 49 -4.07 12.73 -4.92
C TRP A 49 -4.69 14.08 -4.58
N ARG A 50 -6.03 14.18 -4.67
CA ARG A 50 -6.76 15.46 -4.52
C ARG A 50 -7.75 15.49 -3.35
N THR A 51 -7.94 14.39 -2.64
CA THR A 51 -8.96 14.29 -1.61
C THR A 51 -8.62 15.25 -0.46
N PRO A 52 -9.50 16.22 -0.14
CA PRO A 52 -9.28 17.20 0.91
C PRO A 52 -9.41 16.55 2.30
N ASP A 53 -9.05 17.32 3.33
CA ASP A 53 -9.20 16.92 4.74
C ASP A 53 -8.62 15.54 5.06
N ALA A 54 -7.60 15.12 4.32
CA ALA A 54 -6.97 13.82 4.45
C ALA A 54 -5.88 13.81 5.53
N VAL A 55 -5.42 12.63 5.92
CA VAL A 55 -4.14 12.48 6.61
C VAL A 55 -3.23 11.56 5.79
N ALA A 56 -1.95 11.87 5.77
CA ALA A 56 -0.92 11.07 5.12
C ALA A 56 0.05 10.53 6.17
N VAL A 57 0.28 9.22 6.17
CA VAL A 57 1.24 8.54 7.06
C VAL A 57 2.19 7.72 6.22
N SER A 58 3.49 7.93 6.39
CA SER A 58 4.55 7.12 5.76
C SER A 58 5.47 6.54 6.82
N VAL A 59 5.72 5.23 6.78
CA VAL A 59 6.57 4.50 7.73
C VAL A 59 7.72 3.81 7.01
N LEU A 60 8.91 3.93 7.60
CA LEU A 60 10.15 3.36 7.08
C LEU A 60 10.33 1.92 7.56
N ALA A 61 10.44 0.99 6.63
CA ALA A 61 10.97 -0.35 6.85
C ALA A 61 12.45 -0.42 6.47
N ARG A 62 13.21 -1.23 7.20
CA ARG A 62 14.58 -1.64 6.87
C ARG A 62 14.67 -3.17 6.92
N PRO A 63 14.10 -3.88 5.93
CA PRO A 63 14.11 -5.33 5.94
C PRO A 63 15.54 -5.86 5.81
N GLU A 64 15.83 -6.93 6.54
CA GLU A 64 17.14 -7.57 6.58
C GLU A 64 17.23 -8.71 5.54
N THR A 65 16.10 -9.33 5.23
CA THR A 65 16.02 -10.58 4.44
C THR A 65 15.19 -10.48 3.16
N LEU A 66 14.55 -9.34 2.88
CA LEU A 66 13.64 -9.21 1.74
C LEU A 66 14.42 -9.16 0.41
N ASP A 67 14.17 -10.14 -0.46
CA ASP A 67 14.81 -10.27 -1.77
C ASP A 67 14.44 -9.10 -2.70
N PRO A 68 15.36 -8.60 -3.56
CA PRO A 68 15.04 -7.56 -4.54
C PRO A 68 13.91 -7.91 -5.51
N SER A 69 13.62 -9.19 -5.76
CA SER A 69 12.49 -9.60 -6.60
C SER A 69 11.13 -9.46 -5.89
N ALA A 70 11.12 -9.37 -4.56
CA ALA A 70 9.92 -9.33 -3.71
C ALA A 70 9.51 -7.92 -3.28
N VAL A 71 9.88 -6.89 -4.07
CA VAL A 71 9.51 -5.49 -3.80
C VAL A 71 7.99 -5.27 -3.76
N ASP A 72 7.21 -6.13 -4.44
CA ASP A 72 5.77 -5.98 -4.52
C ASP A 72 5.06 -6.40 -3.21
N VAL A 73 5.74 -7.13 -2.32
CA VAL A 73 5.24 -7.45 -0.96
C VAL A 73 4.94 -6.17 -0.16
N GLY A 74 5.67 -5.08 -0.40
CA GLY A 74 5.41 -3.80 0.27
C GLY A 74 4.03 -3.22 -0.03
N TRP A 75 3.48 -3.47 -1.23
CA TRP A 75 2.12 -3.03 -1.58
C TRP A 75 1.07 -3.80 -0.77
N ALA A 76 1.22 -5.13 -0.70
CA ALA A 76 0.36 -5.98 0.13
C ALA A 76 0.42 -5.56 1.61
N ALA A 77 1.63 -5.30 2.12
CA ALA A 77 1.86 -4.85 3.49
C ALA A 77 1.13 -3.52 3.79
N ALA A 78 1.27 -2.52 2.91
CA ALA A 78 0.64 -1.22 3.09
C ALA A 78 -0.90 -1.29 2.94
N CYS A 79 -1.42 -2.10 2.02
CA CYS A 79 -2.86 -2.34 1.90
C CYS A 79 -3.45 -3.01 3.15
N LEU A 80 -2.77 -4.02 3.69
CA LEU A 80 -3.20 -4.68 4.93
C LEU A 80 -3.19 -3.70 6.11
N ALA A 81 -2.16 -2.88 6.22
CA ALA A 81 -2.06 -1.87 7.26
C ALA A 81 -3.22 -0.86 7.18
N ALA A 82 -3.53 -0.37 5.97
CA ALA A 82 -4.65 0.53 5.74
C ALA A 82 -6.00 -0.12 6.11
N ALA A 83 -6.26 -1.34 5.62
CA ALA A 83 -7.51 -2.03 5.90
C ALA A 83 -7.70 -2.30 7.40
N ARG A 84 -6.66 -2.79 8.09
CA ARG A 84 -6.70 -3.06 9.54
C ARG A 84 -6.88 -1.78 10.36
N ALA A 85 -6.23 -0.69 9.96
CA ALA A 85 -6.40 0.60 10.63
C ALA A 85 -7.84 1.10 10.53
N LEU A 86 -8.46 0.99 9.35
CA LEU A 86 -9.85 1.40 9.17
C LEU A 86 -10.84 0.48 9.87
N ASP A 87 -10.62 -0.83 9.86
CA ASP A 87 -11.40 -1.81 10.65
C ASP A 87 -11.34 -1.52 12.16
N ALA A 88 -10.24 -0.94 12.65
CA ALA A 88 -10.09 -0.56 14.05
C ALA A 88 -10.75 0.79 14.40
N CYS A 89 -11.09 1.60 13.40
CA CYS A 89 -11.73 2.91 13.58
C CYS A 89 -13.23 2.89 13.33
N ARG A 90 -13.69 1.97 12.47
CA ARG A 90 -15.07 1.93 11.96
C ARG A 90 -15.51 0.49 11.80
N ASP A 91 -16.81 0.24 11.97
CA ASP A 91 -17.39 -1.08 11.78
C ASP A 91 -17.17 -1.59 10.35
N GLY A 92 -17.06 -2.91 10.22
CA GLY A 92 -16.86 -3.60 8.95
C GLY A 92 -15.47 -4.20 8.78
N ARG A 93 -15.30 -4.91 7.66
CA ARG A 93 -14.04 -5.54 7.27
C ARG A 93 -13.70 -5.13 5.85
N ARG A 94 -12.75 -4.21 5.69
CA ARG A 94 -12.35 -3.72 4.37
C ARG A 94 -11.55 -4.80 3.63
N SER A 95 -11.85 -4.97 2.35
CA SER A 95 -11.10 -5.85 1.45
C SER A 95 -10.03 -5.05 0.69
N CYS A 96 -9.01 -5.75 0.19
CA CYS A 96 -7.97 -5.16 -0.65
C CYS A 96 -8.20 -5.57 -2.10
N LEU A 97 -8.27 -4.60 -3.00
CA LEU A 97 -8.18 -4.86 -4.43
C LEU A 97 -6.74 -4.64 -4.87
N TRP A 98 -6.17 -5.64 -5.54
CA TRP A 98 -4.82 -5.58 -6.04
C TRP A 98 -4.67 -4.46 -7.09
N PRO A 99 -3.57 -3.69 -7.07
CA PRO A 99 -2.45 -3.78 -6.13
C PRO A 99 -2.54 -2.83 -4.93
N ASP A 100 -3.37 -1.79 -4.98
CA ASP A 100 -3.23 -0.59 -4.16
C ASP A 100 -4.56 0.01 -3.68
N LEU A 101 -5.68 -0.70 -3.84
CA LEU A 101 -7.01 -0.20 -3.52
C LEU A 101 -7.59 -0.86 -2.28
N ILE A 102 -8.25 -0.07 -1.44
CA ILE A 102 -9.04 -0.56 -0.32
C ILE A 102 -10.51 -0.42 -0.70
N ALA A 103 -11.27 -1.51 -0.64
CA ALA A 103 -12.71 -1.45 -0.83
C ALA A 103 -13.34 -0.93 0.47
N CYS A 104 -13.76 0.34 0.44
CA CYS A 104 -14.61 0.93 1.45
C CYS A 104 -16.08 0.71 1.04
N GLU A 105 -16.97 0.53 2.02
CA GLU A 105 -18.40 0.50 1.76
C GLU A 105 -18.88 1.88 1.27
N PRO A 106 -19.98 1.98 0.50
CA PRO A 106 -20.47 3.28 0.01
C PRO A 106 -20.69 4.32 1.10
N ASP A 107 -21.09 3.87 2.29
CA ASP A 107 -21.37 4.74 3.44
C ASP A 107 -20.10 5.17 4.20
N ASP A 108 -18.92 4.61 3.87
CA ASP A 108 -17.67 5.06 4.49
C ASP A 108 -17.27 6.46 3.97
N ASP A 109 -17.67 6.87 2.77
CA ASP A 109 -17.25 8.15 2.15
C ASP A 109 -15.73 8.43 2.33
N LEU A 110 -14.91 7.38 2.26
CA LEU A 110 -13.46 7.44 2.40
C LEU A 110 -12.79 7.04 1.10
N GLU A 111 -11.90 7.90 0.63
CA GLU A 111 -10.86 7.52 -0.30
C GLU A 111 -9.60 7.08 0.45
N VAL A 112 -8.96 6.04 -0.08
CA VAL A 112 -7.68 5.56 0.41
C VAL A 112 -6.70 5.48 -0.76
N ALA A 113 -5.50 6.00 -0.57
CA ALA A 113 -4.38 5.73 -1.47
C ALA A 113 -3.24 5.06 -0.71
N VAL A 114 -2.74 3.99 -1.30
CA VAL A 114 -1.60 3.22 -0.82
C VAL A 114 -0.44 3.42 -1.79
N ASN A 115 0.77 3.62 -1.26
CA ASN A 115 2.01 3.51 -2.03
C ASN A 115 3.03 2.66 -1.27
N SER A 116 3.87 1.95 -2.02
CA SER A 116 5.10 1.34 -1.53
C SER A 116 6.27 1.75 -2.41
N VAL A 117 7.31 2.32 -1.82
CA VAL A 117 8.54 2.71 -2.54
C VAL A 117 9.74 2.04 -1.90
N CYS A 118 10.42 1.18 -2.67
CA CYS A 118 11.63 0.49 -2.23
C CYS A 118 12.88 1.16 -2.79
N THR A 119 13.97 1.13 -2.02
CA THR A 119 15.33 1.38 -2.55
C THR A 119 16.17 0.13 -2.31
N LEU A 120 16.76 -0.38 -3.39
CA LEU A 120 17.59 -1.58 -3.36
C LEU A 120 18.94 -1.29 -2.71
N GLY A 121 19.42 -2.24 -1.91
CA GLY A 121 20.78 -2.33 -1.42
C GLY A 121 21.49 -3.55 -2.02
N PRO A 122 22.73 -3.84 -1.58
CA PRO A 122 23.45 -5.03 -2.04
C PRO A 122 22.71 -6.33 -1.68
N GLY A 123 22.13 -7.00 -2.68
CA GLY A 123 21.48 -8.31 -2.56
C GLY A 123 20.14 -8.33 -1.81
N ARG A 124 19.54 -7.17 -1.49
CA ARG A 124 18.27 -7.07 -0.76
C ARG A 124 17.56 -5.74 -1.00
N VAL A 125 16.29 -5.66 -0.61
CA VAL A 125 15.63 -4.37 -0.39
C VAL A 125 16.31 -3.70 0.82
N GLY A 126 16.92 -2.53 0.62
CA GLY A 126 17.64 -1.82 1.68
C GLY A 126 16.73 -0.99 2.58
N LEU A 127 15.68 -0.42 1.98
CA LEU A 127 14.62 0.30 2.66
C LEU A 127 13.33 0.24 1.85
N ALA A 128 12.20 0.32 2.55
CA ALA A 128 10.88 0.51 1.94
C ALA A 128 10.11 1.59 2.71
N ALA A 129 9.47 2.50 1.99
CA ALA A 129 8.51 3.45 2.54
C ALA A 129 7.10 2.94 2.27
N LEU A 130 6.35 2.64 3.33
CA LEU A 130 4.94 2.25 3.26
C LEU A 130 4.09 3.47 3.56
N THR A 131 3.34 3.95 2.57
CA THR A 131 2.58 5.20 2.67
C THR A 131 1.09 4.95 2.48
N VAL A 132 0.28 5.50 3.38
CA VAL A 132 -1.18 5.48 3.29
C VAL A 132 -1.72 6.90 3.45
N ARG A 133 -2.69 7.24 2.60
CA ARG A 133 -3.47 8.48 2.66
C ARG A 133 -4.93 8.12 2.82
N VAL A 134 -5.61 8.77 3.75
CA VAL A 134 -7.04 8.55 4.02
C VAL A 134 -7.74 9.88 4.14
N GLY A 135 -8.87 10.05 3.45
CA GLY A 135 -9.73 11.22 3.60
C GLY A 135 -11.01 11.09 2.78
N PRO A 136 -11.96 12.02 2.92
CA PRO A 136 -11.96 13.13 3.88
C PRO A 136 -12.17 12.68 5.33
N LEU A 137 -11.61 13.42 6.30
CA LEU A 137 -11.77 13.21 7.74
C LEU A 137 -12.13 14.53 8.42
N ALA A 138 -13.38 14.97 8.35
CA ALA A 138 -13.78 16.31 8.80
C ALA A 138 -13.56 16.52 10.31
N GLU A 139 -13.84 15.50 11.12
CA GLU A 139 -13.76 15.60 12.58
C GLU A 139 -12.34 15.38 13.10
N SER A 140 -11.87 16.27 13.98
CA SER A 140 -10.50 16.22 14.52
C SER A 140 -10.23 14.98 15.38
N GLU A 141 -11.25 14.48 16.09
CA GLU A 141 -11.15 13.26 16.89
C GLU A 141 -10.99 12.02 16.00
N GLU A 142 -11.79 11.93 14.93
CA GLU A 142 -11.67 10.85 13.95
C GLU A 142 -10.32 10.89 13.23
N ARG A 143 -9.87 12.08 12.81
CA ARG A 143 -8.55 12.27 12.19
C ARG A 143 -7.44 11.75 13.10
N THR A 144 -7.48 12.09 14.38
CA THR A 144 -6.48 11.65 15.37
C THR A 144 -6.52 10.13 15.51
N LEU A 145 -7.71 9.55 15.67
CA LEU A 145 -7.90 8.10 15.80
C LEU A 145 -7.36 7.35 14.58
N VAL A 146 -7.74 7.76 13.36
CA VAL A 146 -7.28 7.16 12.11
C VAL A 146 -5.75 7.28 11.97
N THR A 147 -5.18 8.43 12.32
CA THR A 147 -3.73 8.65 12.28
C THR A 147 -2.98 7.68 13.19
N ASP A 148 -3.45 7.53 14.43
CA ASP A 148 -2.84 6.63 15.42
C ASP A 148 -2.92 5.17 14.98
N ARG A 149 -4.07 4.74 14.42
CA ARG A 149 -4.25 3.38 13.90
C ARG A 149 -3.43 3.10 12.66
N LEU A 150 -3.32 4.06 11.74
CA LEU A 150 -2.42 3.95 10.59
C LEU A 150 -0.97 3.83 11.04
N LEU A 151 -0.52 4.68 11.97
CA LEU A 151 0.85 4.65 12.48
C LEU A 151 1.19 3.31 13.15
N MET A 152 0.27 2.77 13.96
CA MET A 152 0.42 1.46 14.59
C MET A 152 0.55 0.35 13.55
N HIS A 153 -0.43 0.20 12.66
CA HIS A 153 -0.46 -0.93 11.72
C HIS A 153 0.60 -0.82 10.61
N LEU A 154 0.99 0.39 10.19
CA LEU A 154 2.10 0.55 9.24
C LEU A 154 3.45 0.19 9.86
N ARG A 155 3.66 0.44 11.16
CA ARG A 155 4.87 -0.01 11.86
C ARG A 155 4.93 -1.52 12.00
N GLU A 156 3.80 -2.16 12.30
CA GLU A 156 3.68 -3.62 12.31
C GLU A 156 4.00 -4.19 10.93
N ALA A 157 3.36 -3.66 9.88
CA ALA A 157 3.60 -4.08 8.50
C ALA A 157 5.06 -3.85 8.06
N ALA A 158 5.67 -2.73 8.44
CA ALA A 158 7.07 -2.44 8.15
C ALA A 158 8.04 -3.42 8.82
N ALA A 159 7.74 -3.86 10.05
CA ALA A 159 8.52 -4.87 10.75
C ALA A 159 8.35 -6.27 10.13
N GLU A 160 7.13 -6.60 9.74
CA GLU A 160 6.75 -7.91 9.17
C GLU A 160 7.30 -8.13 7.75
N LEU A 161 7.89 -7.12 7.10
CA LEU A 161 8.57 -7.30 5.81
C LEU A 161 9.75 -8.28 5.86
N ASN A 162 10.25 -8.62 7.05
CA ASN A 162 11.22 -9.70 7.25
C ASN A 162 10.59 -11.11 7.16
N ASN A 163 9.27 -11.20 7.15
CA ASN A 163 8.47 -12.41 7.02
C ASN A 163 7.40 -12.23 5.92
N PRO A 164 7.84 -12.10 4.65
CA PRO A 164 6.94 -11.80 3.53
C PRO A 164 5.83 -12.84 3.35
N ALA A 165 6.09 -14.11 3.67
CA ALA A 165 5.10 -15.18 3.59
C ALA A 165 3.85 -14.87 4.45
N SER A 166 4.04 -14.42 5.70
CA SER A 166 2.93 -14.08 6.59
C SER A 166 2.13 -12.86 6.11
N ILE A 167 2.79 -11.89 5.47
CA ILE A 167 2.11 -10.75 4.85
C ILE A 167 1.24 -11.23 3.70
N LEU A 168 1.80 -12.05 2.80
CA LEU A 168 1.12 -12.50 1.61
C LEU A 168 -0.05 -13.43 1.94
N ASP A 169 0.08 -14.31 2.92
CA ASP A 169 -1.03 -15.15 3.38
C ASP A 169 -2.20 -14.30 3.92
N ALA A 170 -1.89 -13.30 4.76
CA ALA A 170 -2.91 -12.38 5.26
C ALA A 170 -3.52 -11.52 4.15
N TYR A 171 -2.73 -11.15 3.13
CA TYR A 171 -3.20 -10.36 1.99
C TYR A 171 -4.11 -11.19 1.09
N ARG A 172 -3.75 -12.44 0.78
CA ARG A 172 -4.58 -13.38 0.00
C ARG A 172 -5.96 -13.56 0.63
N ASP A 173 -6.04 -13.72 1.95
CA ASP A 173 -7.31 -13.83 2.69
C ASP A 173 -8.20 -12.57 2.59
N ARG A 174 -7.59 -11.38 2.43
CA ARG A 174 -8.31 -10.11 2.29
C ARG A 174 -8.44 -9.63 0.83
N CYS A 175 -7.86 -10.32 -0.13
CA CYS A 175 -7.79 -9.85 -1.51
C CYS A 175 -9.07 -10.19 -2.29
N SER A 176 -9.93 -9.19 -2.50
CA SER A 176 -11.19 -9.37 -3.24
C SER A 176 -11.01 -9.40 -4.76
N THR A 177 -9.78 -9.21 -5.25
CA THR A 177 -9.43 -9.44 -6.67
C THR A 177 -9.33 -10.93 -6.97
N LEU A 178 -8.88 -11.76 -6.02
CA LEU A 178 -8.67 -13.18 -6.25
C LEU A 178 -9.96 -13.92 -6.61
N GLY A 179 -9.85 -14.88 -7.53
CA GLY A 179 -10.97 -15.63 -8.09
C GLY A 179 -11.84 -14.85 -9.09
N ARG A 180 -11.57 -13.56 -9.32
CA ARG A 180 -12.36 -12.72 -10.24
C ARG A 180 -11.75 -12.67 -11.64
N ALA A 181 -12.61 -12.56 -12.64
CA ALA A 181 -12.20 -12.15 -13.98
C ALA A 181 -11.79 -10.67 -13.94
N VAL A 182 -10.63 -10.36 -14.48
CA VAL A 182 -10.06 -9.01 -14.49
C VAL A 182 -9.54 -8.63 -15.88
N GLU A 183 -9.52 -7.33 -16.13
CA GLU A 183 -8.74 -6.73 -17.21
C GLU A 183 -7.68 -5.81 -16.61
N LEU A 184 -6.42 -6.12 -16.92
CA LEU A 184 -5.26 -5.33 -16.55
C LEU A 184 -4.91 -4.42 -17.72
N ARG A 185 -4.83 -3.11 -17.47
CA ARG A 185 -4.25 -2.17 -18.43
C ARG A 185 -2.74 -2.11 -18.17
N MET A 186 -1.93 -2.48 -19.16
CA MET A 186 -0.47 -2.59 -19.01
C MET A 186 0.22 -1.26 -19.34
N LEU A 187 1.41 -1.07 -18.79
CA LEU A 187 2.35 -0.01 -19.17
C LEU A 187 3.35 -0.53 -20.23
N PRO A 188 3.79 0.31 -21.20
CA PRO A 188 3.27 1.65 -21.51
C PRO A 188 1.90 1.60 -22.23
N HIS A 189 1.54 0.46 -22.85
CA HIS A 189 0.27 0.27 -23.55
C HIS A 189 -0.10 -1.21 -23.63
N GLY A 190 -1.38 -1.50 -23.83
CA GLY A 190 -1.94 -2.84 -23.96
C GLY A 190 -2.89 -3.20 -22.84
N SER A 191 -3.61 -4.30 -23.01
CA SER A 191 -4.43 -4.89 -21.95
C SER A 191 -4.34 -6.40 -21.96
N MET A 192 -4.57 -6.98 -20.79
CA MET A 192 -4.60 -8.42 -20.60
C MET A 192 -5.81 -8.82 -19.80
N ARG A 193 -6.41 -9.96 -20.15
CA ARG A 193 -7.60 -10.49 -19.48
C ARG A 193 -7.35 -11.90 -18.99
N GLY A 194 -7.89 -12.20 -17.83
CA GLY A 194 -7.81 -13.52 -17.23
C GLY A 194 -8.48 -13.54 -15.87
N VAL A 195 -8.31 -14.65 -15.15
CA VAL A 195 -8.73 -14.78 -13.76
C VAL A 195 -7.54 -14.48 -12.87
N ALA A 196 -7.73 -13.59 -11.90
CA ALA A 196 -6.77 -13.35 -10.82
C ALA A 196 -6.67 -14.61 -9.95
N ALA A 197 -5.72 -15.49 -10.24
CA ALA A 197 -5.67 -16.82 -9.67
C ALA A 197 -4.98 -16.87 -8.31
N ASP A 198 -3.95 -16.05 -8.12
CA ASP A 198 -3.19 -15.99 -6.87
C ASP A 198 -2.38 -14.70 -6.78
N ILE A 199 -1.77 -14.46 -5.62
CA ILE A 199 -0.64 -13.56 -5.44
C ILE A 199 0.58 -14.44 -5.17
N ASP A 200 1.66 -14.30 -5.93
CA ASP A 200 2.85 -15.14 -5.73
C ASP A 200 3.73 -14.66 -4.55
N ASP A 201 4.84 -15.37 -4.31
CA ASP A 201 5.75 -15.10 -3.20
C ASP A 201 6.52 -13.76 -3.34
N ALA A 202 6.47 -13.14 -4.52
CA ALA A 202 7.03 -11.81 -4.75
C ALA A 202 5.98 -10.69 -4.54
N GLY A 203 4.71 -11.02 -4.29
CA GLY A 203 3.60 -10.08 -4.20
C GLY A 203 2.97 -9.73 -5.56
N GLN A 204 3.29 -10.48 -6.60
CA GLN A 204 2.81 -10.25 -7.96
C GLN A 204 1.50 -10.98 -8.21
N LEU A 205 0.64 -10.41 -9.05
CA LEU A 205 -0.61 -11.07 -9.43
C LEU A 205 -0.31 -12.22 -10.40
N VAL A 206 -0.79 -13.42 -10.08
CA VAL A 206 -0.80 -14.56 -11.00
C VAL A 206 -2.09 -14.52 -11.79
N LEU A 207 -2.00 -14.16 -13.07
CA LEU A 207 -3.14 -14.12 -13.98
C LEU A 207 -3.24 -15.45 -14.75
N ALA A 208 -4.36 -16.14 -14.62
CA ALA A 208 -4.68 -17.34 -15.39
C ALA A 208 -5.50 -16.97 -16.64
N SER A 209 -4.95 -17.27 -17.82
CA SER A 209 -5.65 -17.08 -19.08
C SER A 209 -6.70 -18.19 -19.31
N PRO A 210 -7.66 -18.00 -20.23
CA PRO A 210 -8.58 -19.07 -20.64
C PRO A 210 -7.89 -20.30 -21.24
N THR A 211 -6.65 -20.16 -21.73
CA THR A 211 -5.87 -21.27 -22.30
C THR A 211 -5.10 -22.06 -21.25
N GLY A 212 -5.21 -21.70 -19.96
CA GLY A 212 -4.50 -22.34 -18.85
C GLY A 212 -3.09 -21.81 -18.61
N LEU A 213 -2.62 -20.83 -19.38
CA LEU A 213 -1.34 -20.15 -19.14
C LEU A 213 -1.43 -19.32 -17.85
N ARG A 214 -0.37 -19.35 -17.03
CA ARG A 214 -0.24 -18.52 -15.84
C ARG A 214 0.91 -17.54 -16.00
N GLU A 215 0.61 -16.26 -15.88
CA GLU A 215 1.59 -15.17 -16.00
C GLU A 215 1.67 -14.39 -14.70
N ARG A 216 2.89 -13.98 -14.32
CA ARG A 216 3.15 -13.16 -13.14
C ARG A 216 3.21 -11.70 -13.53
N ILE A 217 2.41 -10.89 -12.87
CA ILE A 217 2.23 -9.48 -13.20
C ILE A 217 2.70 -8.61 -12.05
N ALA A 218 3.84 -7.96 -12.25
CA ALA A 218 4.39 -7.00 -11.31
C ALA A 218 3.49 -5.76 -11.19
N VAL A 219 3.45 -5.17 -9.99
CA VAL A 219 2.68 -3.94 -9.73
C VAL A 219 3.12 -2.80 -10.64
N ALA A 220 4.43 -2.69 -10.89
CA ALA A 220 5.02 -1.67 -11.74
C ALA A 220 4.66 -1.81 -13.24
N SER A 221 4.16 -2.96 -13.67
CA SER A 221 3.79 -3.21 -15.08
C SER A 221 2.34 -2.85 -15.39
N VAL A 222 1.52 -2.55 -14.38
CA VAL A 222 0.09 -2.29 -14.53
C VAL A 222 -0.22 -0.82 -14.31
N ASN A 223 -1.06 -0.25 -15.15
CA ASN A 223 -1.62 1.08 -14.97
C ASN A 223 -2.91 1.00 -14.13
N ALA A 224 -3.86 0.17 -14.54
CA ALA A 224 -5.17 0.05 -13.89
C ALA A 224 -5.68 -1.39 -13.91
N VAL A 225 -6.50 -1.73 -12.92
CA VAL A 225 -7.17 -3.03 -12.78
C VAL A 225 -8.67 -2.80 -12.85
N ARG A 226 -9.36 -3.55 -13.71
CA ARG A 226 -10.82 -3.53 -13.82
C ARG A 226 -11.38 -4.90 -13.53
N LEU A 227 -12.22 -5.01 -12.50
CA LEU A 227 -13.01 -6.21 -12.27
C LEU A 227 -14.06 -6.33 -13.36
N LEU A 228 -14.15 -7.50 -13.99
CA LEU A 228 -15.18 -7.80 -14.97
C LEU A 228 -16.42 -8.37 -14.24
N PRO A 229 -17.64 -8.14 -14.77
CA PRO A 229 -18.84 -8.80 -14.26
C PRO A 229 -18.67 -10.31 -14.30
N GLY A 230 -19.20 -11.01 -13.28
CA GLY A 230 -19.35 -12.46 -13.38
C GLY A 230 -20.26 -12.80 -14.56
N GLN A 231 -19.91 -13.83 -15.32
CA GLN A 231 -20.86 -14.43 -16.26
C GLN A 231 -21.96 -15.16 -15.51
#